data_AF-A0A1H7SQE0-F1
#
_entry.id   AF-A0A1H7SQE0-F1
#
_cell.length_a   1.000
_cell.length_b   1.000
_cell.length_c   1.000
_cell.angle_alpha   90.00
_cell.angle_beta   90.00
_cell.angle_gamma   90.00
#
_symmetry.space_group_name_H-M   'P 1'
#
loop_
_entity.id
_entity.type
_entity.pdbx_description
1 polymer ?
#
loop_
_entity_poly.entity_id
_entity_poly.type
_entity_poly.pdbx_seq_one_letter_code
_entity_poly.pdbx_strand_id
1 'polypeptide(L)'
;MPANSVVSWNVSGPLSISGSNTEINVNVISTGGGIGFVLATITTPCGSFNTSAKEVIVGAAAPTAIQGQAIMGGSGAYDYSVTPIPGATSYQWSVSGGLTIQN
;
A
#
# COMPACT_ATOMS: atom_id res chain seq x y z
N MET A 1 13.41 -23.89 15.25
CA MET A 1 14.54 -23.17 14.61
C MET A 1 15.83 -23.78 15.13
N PRO A 2 16.91 -23.87 14.33
CA PRO A 2 18.21 -24.35 14.82
C PRO A 2 18.68 -23.50 16.01
N ALA A 3 19.41 -24.11 16.96
CA ALA A 3 20.01 -23.37 18.07
C ALA A 3 20.88 -22.21 17.54
N ASN A 4 20.78 -21.04 18.18
CA ASN A 4 21.47 -19.79 17.82
C ASN A 4 21.02 -19.14 16.50
N SER A 5 19.81 -19.41 16.03
CA SER A 5 19.21 -18.67 14.91
C SER A 5 18.47 -17.43 15.43
N VAL A 6 18.70 -16.28 14.80
CA VAL A 6 17.99 -15.03 15.07
C VAL A 6 17.07 -14.73 13.90
N VAL A 7 15.80 -14.45 14.17
CA VAL A 7 14.88 -13.90 13.17
C VAL A 7 14.95 -12.38 13.26
N SER A 8 14.88 -11.69 12.13
CA SER A 8 14.75 -10.23 12.07
C SER A 8 13.66 -9.88 11.07
N TRP A 9 12.57 -9.29 11.54
CA TRP A 9 11.44 -8.86 10.73
C TRP A 9 11.70 -7.47 10.17
N ASN A 10 11.40 -7.31 8.88
CA ASN A 10 11.45 -6.04 8.18
C ASN A 10 10.11 -5.82 7.48
N VAL A 11 9.65 -4.57 7.52
CA VAL A 11 8.41 -4.16 6.86
C VAL A 11 8.66 -2.94 5.98
N SER A 12 7.89 -2.80 4.92
CA SER A 12 7.95 -1.65 4.00
C SER A 12 6.55 -1.16 3.62
N GLY A 13 6.48 0.03 3.03
CA GLY A 13 5.22 0.68 2.69
C GLY A 13 4.53 1.30 3.92
N PRO A 14 3.19 1.26 4.01
CA PRO A 14 2.43 1.85 5.12
C PRO A 14 2.39 0.91 6.35
N LEU A 15 3.45 0.16 6.60
CA LEU A 15 3.54 -0.83 7.67
C LEU A 15 4.63 -0.43 8.66
N SER A 16 4.40 -0.70 9.93
CA SER A 16 5.39 -0.57 11.00
C SER A 16 5.29 -1.75 11.97
N ILE A 17 6.40 -2.09 12.62
CA ILE A 17 6.44 -3.16 13.62
C ILE A 17 6.13 -2.54 14.98
N SER A 18 5.11 -3.05 15.67
CA SER A 18 4.84 -2.69 17.06
C SER A 18 5.46 -3.74 17.98
N GLY A 19 6.52 -3.38 18.70
CA GLY A 19 7.21 -4.29 19.61
C GLY A 19 8.52 -4.84 19.03
N SER A 20 8.81 -6.10 19.31
CA SER A 20 10.07 -6.73 18.91
C SER A 20 10.04 -7.17 17.45
N ASN A 21 11.10 -6.87 16.71
CA ASN A 21 11.34 -7.40 15.37
C ASN A 21 12.23 -8.64 15.38
N THR A 22 12.64 -9.16 16.54
CA THR A 22 13.52 -10.34 16.62
C THR A 22 12.85 -11.61 17.16
N GLU A 23 11.55 -11.53 17.45
CA GLU A 23 10.77 -12.66 17.94
C GLU A 23 10.28 -13.57 16.82
N ILE A 24 9.87 -14.79 17.18
CA ILE A 24 9.28 -15.76 16.22
C ILE A 24 7.98 -15.19 15.61
N ASN A 25 7.24 -14.43 16.41
CA ASN A 25 6.04 -13.73 15.97
C ASN A 25 6.34 -12.23 15.94
N VAL A 26 5.78 -11.53 14.96
CA VAL A 26 5.85 -10.07 14.87
C VAL A 26 4.46 -9.49 14.83
N ASN A 27 4.24 -8.39 15.53
CA ASN A 27 3.02 -7.62 15.38
C ASN A 27 3.29 -6.46 14.42
N VAL A 28 2.55 -6.44 13.31
CA VAL A 28 2.66 -5.40 12.28
C VAL A 28 1.38 -4.56 12.33
N ILE A 29 1.55 -3.26 12.45
CA ILE A 29 0.46 -2.29 12.41
C ILE A 29 0.56 -1.47 11.14
N SER A 30 -0.59 -1.04 10.63
CA SER A 30 -0.62 -0.09 9.52
C SER A 30 -0.52 1.34 10.00
N THR A 31 0.23 2.15 9.28
CA THR A 31 0.39 3.60 9.51
C THR A 31 -0.31 4.45 8.43
N GLY A 32 -0.86 3.81 7.40
CA GLY A 32 -1.54 4.47 6.29
C GLY A 32 -2.19 3.48 5.33
N GLY A 33 -2.70 3.99 4.22
CA GLY A 33 -3.28 3.17 3.15
C GLY A 33 -2.28 2.80 2.06
N GLY A 34 -2.43 1.63 1.43
CA GLY A 34 -1.63 1.20 0.28
C GLY A 34 -1.05 -0.22 0.41
N ILE A 35 -0.04 -0.53 -0.41
CA ILE A 35 0.66 -1.82 -0.39
C ILE A 35 1.89 -1.72 0.51
N GLY A 36 2.04 -2.68 1.40
CA GLY A 36 3.28 -2.91 2.14
C GLY A 36 3.75 -4.36 2.03
N PHE A 37 5.00 -4.59 2.40
CA PHE A 37 5.58 -5.93 2.40
C PHE A 37 6.12 -6.28 3.78
N VAL A 38 5.97 -7.54 4.18
CA VAL A 38 6.54 -8.10 5.39
C VAL A 38 7.51 -9.21 4.99
N LEU A 39 8.76 -9.11 5.44
CA LEU A 39 9.80 -10.10 5.19
C LEU A 39 10.54 -10.42 6.49
N ALA A 40 10.97 -11.67 6.64
CA ALA A 40 11.81 -12.10 7.76
C ALA A 40 13.18 -12.51 7.23
N THR A 41 14.22 -12.14 7.96
CA THR A 41 15.59 -12.60 7.73
C THR A 41 15.95 -13.55 8.85
N ILE A 42 16.31 -14.78 8.53
CA ILE A 42 16.77 -15.78 9.47
C ILE A 42 18.29 -15.81 9.39
N THR A 43 18.96 -15.32 10.42
CA THR A 43 20.41 -15.37 10.57
C THR A 43 20.80 -16.56 11.42
N THR A 44 21.62 -17.43 10.88
CA THR A 44 22.17 -18.61 11.54
C THR A 44 23.70 -18.53 11.54
N PRO A 45 24.41 -19.32 12.37
CA PRO A 45 25.87 -19.38 12.31
C PRO A 45 26.43 -19.75 10.93
N CYS A 46 25.62 -20.42 10.10
CA CYS A 46 26.00 -20.88 8.77
C CYS A 46 25.69 -19.86 7.67
N GLY A 47 24.99 -18.77 7.98
CA GLY A 47 24.58 -17.76 7.00
C GLY A 47 23.21 -17.15 7.30
N SER A 48 22.85 -16.14 6.50
CA SER A 48 21.56 -15.46 6.58
C SER A 48 20.69 -15.77 5.37
N PHE A 49 19.41 -16.02 5.62
CA PHE A 49 18.42 -16.36 4.59
C PHE A 49 17.22 -15.42 4.71
N ASN A 50 16.76 -14.86 3.60
CA ASN A 50 15.52 -14.08 3.57
C ASN A 50 14.34 -14.98 3.24
N THR A 51 13.22 -14.82 3.95
CA THR A 51 11.96 -15.46 3.60
C THR A 51 11.29 -14.73 2.44
N SER A 52 10.34 -15.39 1.79
CA SER A 52 9.48 -14.73 0.80
C SER A 52 8.76 -13.54 1.44
N ALA A 53 8.82 -12.39 0.77
CA ALA A 53 8.05 -11.22 1.17
C ALA A 53 6.56 -11.53 1.03
N LYS A 54 5.79 -11.26 2.09
CA LYS A 54 4.33 -11.31 2.06
C LYS A 54 3.81 -9.91 1.77
N GLU A 55 2.99 -9.80 0.74
CA GLU A 55 2.27 -8.56 0.44
C GLU A 55 1.11 -8.39 1.40
N VAL A 56 0.94 -7.16 1.91
CA VAL A 56 -0.16 -6.75 2.78
C VAL A 56 -0.77 -5.48 2.19
N ILE A 57 -2.07 -5.55 1.88
CA ILE A 57 -2.83 -4.41 1.38
C ILE A 57 -3.63 -3.83 2.54
N VAL A 58 -3.34 -2.58 2.89
CA VAL A 58 -4.03 -1.88 3.97
C VAL A 58 -4.90 -0.80 3.37
N GLY A 59 -6.21 -1.03 3.31
CA GLY A 59 -7.17 -0.05 2.79
C GLY A 59 -6.81 0.52 1.42
N ALA A 60 -7.46 1.62 1.04
CA ALA A 60 -7.04 2.42 -0.11
C ALA A 60 -6.02 3.46 0.37
N ALA A 61 -4.91 3.63 -0.36
CA ALA A 61 -4.09 4.83 -0.20
C ALA A 61 -4.92 6.09 -0.53
N ALA A 62 -4.48 7.26 -0.05
CA ALA A 62 -5.12 8.52 -0.42
C ALA A 62 -5.15 8.67 -1.96
N PRO A 63 -6.25 9.16 -2.54
CA PRO A 63 -6.33 9.35 -3.99
C PRO A 63 -5.22 10.25 -4.49
N THR A 64 -4.56 9.84 -5.58
CA THR A 64 -3.69 10.73 -6.33
C THR A 64 -4.50 11.84 -6.99
N ALA A 65 -3.82 12.90 -7.43
CA ALA A 65 -4.45 13.94 -8.24
C ALA A 65 -5.22 13.33 -9.43
N ILE A 66 -6.40 13.88 -9.72
CA ILE A 66 -7.21 13.51 -10.87
C ILE A 66 -6.43 13.86 -12.14
N GLN A 67 -6.28 12.90 -13.04
CA GLN A 67 -5.70 13.10 -14.35
C GLN A 67 -6.79 13.44 -15.36
N GLY A 68 -6.57 14.49 -16.14
CA GLY A 68 -7.47 14.93 -17.21
C GLY A 68 -7.20 16.37 -17.61
N GLN A 69 -7.89 16.85 -18.64
CA GLN A 69 -7.70 18.21 -19.14
C GLN A 69 -8.38 19.25 -18.22
N ALA A 70 -7.74 20.40 -18.03
CA ALA A 70 -8.38 21.55 -17.41
C ALA A 70 -9.35 22.18 -18.42
N ILE A 71 -10.65 22.21 -18.10
CA ILE A 71 -11.66 22.82 -18.98
C ILE A 71 -11.62 24.34 -18.79
N MET A 72 -11.14 25.07 -19.79
CA MET A 72 -11.25 26.53 -19.88
C MET A 72 -12.41 26.93 -20.80
N GLY A 73 -13.64 26.61 -20.38
CA GLY A 73 -14.87 27.01 -21.08
C GLY A 73 -15.10 26.27 -22.41
N GLY A 74 -15.69 25.08 -22.33
CA GLY A 74 -16.11 24.31 -23.51
C GLY A 74 -17.26 23.35 -23.17
N SER A 75 -18.13 23.11 -24.15
CA SER A 75 -19.17 22.08 -24.08
C SER A 75 -18.64 20.80 -24.76
N GLY A 76 -18.51 19.71 -24.02
CA GLY A 76 -18.02 18.44 -24.53
C GLY A 76 -17.98 17.34 -23.46
N ALA A 77 -17.71 16.11 -23.88
CA ALA A 77 -17.38 15.01 -22.98
C ALA A 77 -15.87 15.01 -22.73
N TYR A 78 -15.46 14.82 -21.47
CA TYR A 78 -14.06 14.84 -21.07
C TYR A 78 -13.77 13.61 -20.21
N ASP A 79 -12.70 12.91 -20.55
CA ASP A 79 -12.26 11.73 -19.82
C ASP A 79 -11.34 12.16 -18.66
N TYR A 80 -11.77 11.81 -17.44
CA TYR A 80 -10.97 11.95 -16.24
C TYR A 80 -10.68 10.57 -15.66
N SER A 81 -9.47 10.40 -15.16
CA SER A 81 -9.05 9.13 -14.55
C SER A 81 -8.24 9.39 -13.28
N VAL A 82 -8.26 8.40 -12.39
CA VAL A 82 -7.31 8.32 -11.28
C VAL A 82 -6.42 7.11 -11.50
N THR A 83 -5.17 7.20 -11.09
CA THR A 83 -4.29 6.03 -11.06
C THR A 83 -4.93 4.99 -10.12
N PRO A 84 -5.11 3.74 -10.55
CA PRO A 84 -5.67 2.70 -9.69
C PRO A 84 -4.90 2.61 -8.38
N ILE A 85 -5.63 2.79 -7.28
CA ILE A 85 -5.09 2.69 -5.93
C ILE A 85 -5.26 1.24 -5.48
N PRO A 86 -4.16 0.53 -5.19
CA PRO A 86 -4.26 -0.81 -4.61
C PRO A 86 -5.05 -0.78 -3.31
N GLY A 87 -6.03 -1.69 -3.20
CA GLY A 87 -6.93 -1.76 -2.05
C GLY A 87 -8.15 -0.84 -2.11
N ALA A 88 -8.30 0.02 -3.12
CA ALA A 88 -9.54 0.76 -3.36
C ALA A 88 -10.59 -0.14 -4.02
N THR A 89 -11.71 -0.34 -3.34
CA THR A 89 -12.86 -1.10 -3.82
C THR A 89 -13.91 -0.24 -4.51
N SER A 90 -13.86 1.08 -4.31
CA SER A 90 -14.79 2.03 -4.91
C SER A 90 -14.12 3.39 -5.12
N TYR A 91 -14.58 4.10 -6.14
CA TYR A 91 -14.22 5.48 -6.42
C TYR A 91 -15.49 6.32 -6.48
N GLN A 92 -15.54 7.40 -5.70
CA GLN A 92 -16.65 8.34 -5.69
C GLN A 92 -16.19 9.59 -6.43
N TRP A 93 -16.89 9.93 -7.51
CA TRP A 93 -16.62 11.13 -8.29
C TRP A 93 -17.65 12.21 -7.96
N SER A 94 -17.20 13.45 -7.86
CA SER A 94 -18.10 14.61 -7.75
C SER A 94 -17.62 15.69 -8.71
N VAL A 95 -18.57 16.34 -9.36
CA VAL A 95 -18.33 17.44 -10.30
C VAL A 95 -19.17 18.63 -9.85
N SER A 96 -18.66 19.83 -10.09
CA SER A 96 -19.35 21.09 -9.80
C SER A 96 -19.53 21.90 -11.10
N GLY A 97 -20.52 22.79 -11.14
CA GLY A 97 -20.72 23.69 -12.28
C GLY A 97 -21.57 23.14 -13.45
N GLY A 98 -22.66 22.43 -13.17
CA GLY A 98 -23.61 21.98 -14.20
C GLY A 98 -23.13 20.79 -15.05
N LEU A 99 -21.99 20.21 -14.70
CA LEU A 99 -21.46 18.99 -15.29
C LEU A 99 -22.20 17.76 -14.74
N THR A 100 -22.30 16.71 -15.55
CA THR A 100 -22.89 15.42 -15.17
C THR A 100 -21.89 14.31 -15.38
N ILE A 101 -21.82 13.37 -14.44
CA ILE A 101 -20.98 12.17 -14.56
C ILE A 101 -21.76 11.13 -15.38
N GLN A 102 -21.13 10.62 -16.43
CA GLN A 102 -21.68 9.56 -17.28
C GLN A 102 -20.82 8.30 -17.12
N ASN A 103 -21.47 7.16 -16.91
CA ASN A 103 -20.85 5.85 -16.68
C ASN A 103 -20.90 4.99 -17.95
#